data_AF-A0A2M8PM75-F1
#
_entry.id   AF-A0A2M8PM75-F1
#
_cell.length_a   1.000
_cell.length_b   1.000
_cell.length_c   1.000
_cell.angle_alpha   90.00
_cell.angle_beta   90.00
_cell.angle_gamma   90.00
#
_symmetry.space_group_name_H-M   'P 1'
#
loop_
_entity.id
_entity.type
_entity.pdbx_description
1 polymer ?
#
loop_
_entity_poly.entity_id
_entity_poly.type
_entity_poly.pdbx_seq_one_letter_code
_entity_poly.pdbx_strand_id
1 'polypeptide(L)'
;MSIHEIYDLIGGASTVQRLVDEFYARVEADEELRSIFPDDLEPGKHYQFLFLSQFFGGPTNYSDERGHPRLRMRHMPYPINKTARDKWLQ
;
A
#
# COMPACT_ATOMS: atom_id res chain seq x y z
N MET A 1 -10.66 -28.64 -6.73
CA MET A 1 -10.85 -27.19 -6.55
C MET A 1 -9.50 -26.54 -6.66
N SER A 2 -9.35 -25.52 -7.48
CA SER A 2 -8.25 -24.56 -7.31
C SER A 2 -8.83 -23.19 -7.60
N ILE A 3 -9.22 -22.47 -6.54
CA ILE A 3 -9.39 -21.03 -6.62
C ILE A 3 -7.98 -20.51 -6.36
N HIS A 4 -7.27 -20.12 -7.43
CA HIS A 4 -6.01 -19.41 -7.26
C HIS A 4 -6.35 -17.98 -6.87
N GLU A 5 -5.95 -17.58 -5.66
CA GLU A 5 -6.07 -16.19 -5.22
C GLU A 5 -5.17 -15.30 -6.08
N ILE A 6 -5.53 -14.02 -6.24
CA ILE A 6 -4.75 -13.07 -7.04
C ILE A 6 -3.29 -13.05 -6.57
N TYR A 7 -3.07 -13.16 -5.26
CA TYR A 7 -1.76 -13.21 -4.63
C TYR A 7 -0.86 -14.30 -5.22
N ASP A 8 -1.36 -15.52 -5.37
CA ASP A 8 -0.58 -16.63 -5.95
C ASP A 8 -0.37 -16.43 -7.45
N LEU A 9 -1.39 -15.95 -8.16
CA LEU A 9 -1.34 -15.70 -9.60
C LEU A 9 -0.28 -14.66 -9.98
N ILE A 10 -0.03 -13.67 -9.13
CA ILE A 10 0.96 -12.62 -9.39
C ILE A 10 2.37 -12.98 -8.88
N GLY A 11 2.58 -14.13 -8.23
CA GLY A 11 3.89 -14.53 -7.69
C GLY A 11 4.13 -14.16 -6.22
N GLY A 12 3.05 -13.97 -5.46
CA GLY A 12 3.04 -13.86 -4.01
C GLY A 12 3.81 -12.67 -3.44
N ALA A 13 4.37 -12.85 -2.24
CA ALA A 13 5.07 -11.82 -1.47
C ALA A 13 6.13 -11.09 -2.29
N SER A 14 6.90 -11.83 -3.10
CA SER A 14 7.99 -11.24 -3.88
C SER A 14 7.48 -10.17 -4.85
N THR A 15 6.33 -10.39 -5.49
CA THR A 15 5.76 -9.43 -6.44
C THR A 15 5.11 -8.26 -5.72
N VAL A 16 4.41 -8.49 -4.62
CA VAL A 16 3.82 -7.41 -3.81
C VAL A 16 4.92 -6.52 -3.23
N GLN A 17 6.03 -7.10 -2.76
CA GLN A 17 7.18 -6.34 -2.26
C GLN A 17 7.76 -5.44 -3.36
N ARG A 18 8.04 -5.99 -4.54
CA ARG A 18 8.54 -5.19 -5.69
C ARG A 18 7.58 -4.08 -6.08
N LEU A 19 6.27 -4.36 -6.11
CA LEU A 19 5.25 -3.35 -6.40
C LEU A 19 5.31 -2.18 -5.40
N VAL A 20 5.39 -2.49 -4.12
CA VAL A 20 5.43 -1.49 -3.04
C VAL A 20 6.76 -0.73 -3.04
N ASP A 21 7.88 -1.41 -3.28
CA ASP A 21 9.20 -0.78 -3.40
C ASP A 21 9.22 0.25 -4.54
N GLU A 22 8.75 -0.13 -5.73
CA GLU A 22 8.67 0.76 -6.89
C GLU A 22 7.67 1.91 -6.67
N PHE A 23 6.54 1.64 -6.02
CA PHE A 23 5.57 2.67 -5.64
C PHE A 23 6.21 3.71 -4.71
N TYR A 24 6.89 3.29 -3.64
CA TYR A 24 7.51 4.22 -2.70
C TYR A 24 8.71 4.96 -3.31
N ALA A 25 9.48 4.35 -4.21
CA ALA A 25 10.53 5.05 -4.96
C ALA A 25 9.94 6.21 -5.80
N ARG A 26 8.74 6.03 -6.38
CA ARG A 26 8.03 7.09 -7.11
C ARG A 26 7.44 8.14 -6.19
N VAL A 27 6.86 7.73 -5.04
CA VAL A 27 6.39 8.67 -4.01
C VAL A 27 7.53 9.57 -3.54
N GLU A 28 8.72 9.01 -3.32
CA GLU A 28 9.89 9.77 -2.88
C GLU A 28 10.38 10.77 -3.92
N ALA A 29 10.24 10.44 -5.22
CA ALA A 29 10.64 11.30 -6.33
C ALA A 29 9.63 12.39 -6.71
N ASP A 30 8.36 12.30 -6.30
CA ASP A 30 7.34 13.34 -6.55
C ASP A 30 7.22 14.27 -5.34
N GLU A 31 7.82 15.46 -5.41
CA GLU A 31 7.85 16.43 -4.31
C GLU A 31 6.45 16.80 -3.76
N GLU A 32 5.44 16.90 -4.63
CA GLU A 32 4.09 17.28 -4.21
C GLU A 32 3.41 16.13 -3.47
N LEU A 33 3.54 14.90 -3.98
CA LEU A 33 2.98 13.73 -3.30
C LEU A 33 3.74 13.44 -2.01
N ARG A 34 5.08 13.54 -2.05
CA ARG A 34 5.98 13.33 -0.91
C ARG A 34 5.65 14.24 0.27
N SER A 35 5.19 15.47 0.00
CA SER A 35 4.81 16.45 1.03
C SER A 35 3.66 16.00 1.94
N ILE A 36 2.90 14.98 1.55
CA ILE A 36 1.77 14.44 2.33
C ILE A 36 2.25 13.33 3.29
N PHE A 37 3.41 12.73 3.03
CA PHE A 37 3.94 11.60 3.80
C PHE A 37 4.83 12.06 4.96
N PRO A 38 4.94 11.27 6.04
CA PRO A 38 5.95 11.48 7.09
C PRO A 38 7.39 11.47 6.56
N ASP A 39 8.34 11.94 7.36
CA ASP A 39 9.77 11.90 7.02
C ASP A 39 10.26 10.46 6.81
N ASP A 40 9.86 9.55 7.69
CA ASP A 40 10.13 8.11 7.56
C ASP A 40 8.99 7.41 6.81
N LEU A 41 9.30 6.85 5.64
CA LEU A 41 8.36 6.14 4.77
C LEU A 41 8.23 4.65 5.13
N GLU A 42 9.20 4.07 5.85
CA GLU A 42 9.29 2.63 6.06
C GLU A 42 8.07 2.04 6.80
N PRO A 43 7.50 2.67 7.85
CA PRO A 43 6.29 2.16 8.46
C PRO A 43 5.11 2.13 7.48
N GLY A 44 4.92 3.20 6.68
CA GLY A 44 3.86 3.26 5.68
C GLY A 44 4.02 2.18 4.61
N LYS A 45 5.25 2.00 4.14
CA LYS A 45 5.65 1.00 3.16
C LYS A 45 5.36 -0.42 3.64
N HIS A 46 5.79 -0.74 4.85
CA HIS A 46 5.52 -2.01 5.49
C HIS A 46 4.01 -2.30 5.56
N TYR A 47 3.21 -1.36 6.07
CA TYR A 47 1.76 -1.58 6.19
C TYR A 47 1.05 -1.66 4.84
N GLN A 48 1.53 -0.97 3.80
CA GLN A 48 0.97 -1.12 2.45
C GLN A 48 1.29 -2.50 1.87
N PHE A 49 2.50 -3.01 2.07
CA PHE A 49 2.87 -4.37 1.69
C PHE A 49 1.99 -5.43 2.37
N LEU A 50 1.80 -5.33 3.69
CA LEU A 50 0.91 -6.23 4.42
C LEU A 50 -0.53 -6.13 3.91
N PHE A 51 -1.02 -4.90 3.71
CA PHE A 51 -2.39 -4.66 3.24
C PHE A 51 -2.62 -5.27 1.86
N LEU A 52 -1.74 -5.02 0.89
CA LEU A 52 -1.88 -5.54 -0.47
C LEU A 52 -1.72 -7.06 -0.51
N SER A 53 -0.81 -7.61 0.30
CA SER A 53 -0.66 -9.07 0.44
C SER A 53 -1.97 -9.70 0.89
N GLN A 54 -2.58 -9.17 1.94
CA GLN A 54 -3.87 -9.66 2.44
C GLN A 54 -5.02 -9.39 1.45
N PHE A 55 -5.06 -8.21 0.84
CA PHE A 55 -6.11 -7.80 -0.08
C PHE A 55 -6.18 -8.68 -1.32
N PHE A 56 -5.04 -9.15 -1.82
CA PHE A 56 -4.98 -10.08 -2.95
C PHE A 56 -5.21 -11.56 -2.58
N GLY A 57 -5.51 -11.86 -1.31
CA GLY A 57 -5.80 -13.22 -0.84
C GLY A 57 -4.61 -13.95 -0.22
N GLY A 58 -3.52 -13.24 0.09
CA GLY A 58 -2.39 -13.76 0.86
C GLY A 58 -2.63 -13.75 2.38
N PRO A 59 -1.56 -13.82 3.20
CA PRO A 59 -1.64 -13.87 4.66
C PRO A 59 -2.39 -12.69 5.29
N THR A 60 -3.02 -12.90 6.45
CA THR A 60 -3.82 -11.91 7.19
C THR A 60 -3.02 -10.95 8.08
N ASN A 61 -1.70 -10.87 7.88
CA ASN A 61 -0.78 -10.15 8.75
C ASN A 61 -1.15 -8.67 8.96
N TYR A 62 -1.75 -8.01 7.94
CA TYR A 62 -2.23 -6.64 8.13
C TYR A 62 -3.30 -6.57 9.20
N SER A 63 -4.33 -7.42 9.12
CA SER A 63 -5.39 -7.48 10.12
C SER A 63 -4.85 -7.87 11.50
N ASP A 64 -3.88 -8.79 11.55
CA ASP A 64 -3.29 -9.25 12.81
C ASP A 64 -2.55 -8.12 13.54
N GLU A 65 -1.87 -7.24 12.80
CA GLU A 65 -1.10 -6.13 13.37
C GLU A 65 -1.90 -4.83 13.51
N ARG A 66 -2.81 -4.55 12.58
CA ARG A 66 -3.47 -3.25 12.43
C ARG A 66 -4.97 -3.30 12.68
N GLY A 67 -5.55 -4.48 12.83
CA GLY A 67 -6.99 -4.70 12.87
C GLY A 67 -7.65 -4.35 11.55
N HIS A 68 -8.95 -4.04 11.60
CA HIS A 68 -9.73 -3.73 10.41
C HIS A 68 -9.09 -2.56 9.60
N PRO A 69 -8.97 -2.66 8.25
CA PRO A 69 -8.32 -1.66 7.42
C PRO A 69 -8.83 -0.24 7.60
N ARG A 70 -10.16 -0.02 7.55
CA ARG A 70 -10.81 1.29 7.72
C ARG A 70 -10.08 2.39 6.94
N LEU A 71 -9.72 2.12 5.68
CA LEU A 71 -8.79 2.96 4.93
C LEU A 71 -9.22 4.42 4.88
N ARG A 72 -10.50 4.71 4.59
CA ARG A 72 -11.01 6.10 4.62
C ARG A 72 -10.71 6.81 5.94
N MET A 73 -10.98 6.17 7.08
CA MET A 73 -10.70 6.72 8.41
C MET A 73 -9.20 6.98 8.61
N ARG A 74 -8.33 6.05 8.18
CA ARG A 74 -6.87 6.21 8.30
C ARG A 74 -6.29 7.27 7.37
N HIS A 75 -7.00 7.62 6.30
CA HIS A 75 -6.59 8.65 5.34
C HIS A 75 -7.18 10.04 5.68
N MET A 76 -8.14 10.14 6.61
CA MET A 76 -8.73 11.42 7.05
C MET A 76 -7.74 12.49 7.54
N PRO A 77 -6.62 12.14 8.23
CA PRO A 77 -5.66 13.15 8.66
C PRO A 77 -4.92 13.86 7.52
N TYR A 78 -4.95 13.31 6.30
CA TYR A 78 -4.17 13.80 5.17
C TYR A 78 -5.04 14.59 4.19
N PRO A 79 -4.58 15.74 3.68
CA PRO A 79 -5.33 16.57 2.74
C PRO A 79 -5.29 15.99 1.31
N ILE A 80 -6.02 14.90 1.08
CA ILE A 80 -6.08 14.23 -0.22
C ILE A 80 -7.05 14.98 -1.15
N ASN A 81 -6.50 15.85 -1.99
CA ASN A 81 -7.22 16.54 -3.05
C ASN A 81 -7.18 15.75 -4.39
N LYS A 82 -7.74 16.30 -5.47
CA LYS A 82 -7.76 15.64 -6.79
C LYS A 82 -6.34 15.41 -7.35
N THR A 83 -5.45 16.38 -7.17
CA THR A 83 -4.05 16.26 -7.61
C THR A 83 -3.33 15.14 -6.87
N ALA A 84 -3.46 15.07 -5.54
CA ALA A 84 -2.88 14.01 -4.72
C ALA A 84 -3.41 12.62 -5.11
N ARG A 85 -4.71 12.50 -5.39
CA ARG A 85 -5.33 11.26 -5.91
C ARG A 85 -4.70 10.85 -7.25
N ASP A 86 -4.57 11.79 -8.18
CA ASP A 86 -4.08 11.50 -9.53
C ASP A 86 -2.60 11.12 -9.51
N LYS A 87 -1.79 11.82 -8.70
CA LYS A 87 -0.38 11.50 -8.48
C LYS A 87 -0.17 10.15 -7.82
N TRP A 88 -1.02 9.78 -6.86
CA TRP A 88 -0.97 8.46 -6.22
C TRP A 88 -1.23 7.32 -7.20
N LEU A 89 -2.04 7.54 -8.24
CA LEU A 89 -2.47 6.51 -9.18
C LEU A 89 -1.50 6.31 -10.37
N GLN A 90 -0.61 7.26 -10.64
CA GLN A 90 0.27 7.31 -11.81
C GLN A 90 1.48 6.35 -11.72
#